data_AF-A0A428MT08-F1
#
_entry.id   AF-A0A428MT08-F1
#
_cell.length_a   1.000
_cell.length_b   1.000
_cell.length_c   1.000
_cell.angle_alpha   90.00
_cell.angle_beta   90.00
_cell.angle_gamma   90.00
#
_symmetry.space_group_name_H-M   'P 1'
#
loop_
_entity.id
_entity.type
_entity.pdbx_description
1 polymer ?
#
loop_
_entity_poly.entity_id
_entity_poly.type
_entity_poly.pdbx_seq_one_letter_code
_entity_poly.pdbx_strand_id
1 'polypeptide(L)'
;MYLKKLRTALRQLSEKETNDIAKIARENLHRQEQIGDSVRAAHVTGYLKSFIDENKTSVKYLEAYFEAIEEWEPGFVCKVFFGERVRSSNTWHNLLIKVTNDVPSKTLVDYKDNDILMTELKTLFITLVESCVSDDPDETIQTFRTLNNVLERR
;
A
#
# COMPACT_ATOMS: atom_id res chain seq x y z
N MET A 1 8.42 6.94 6.45
CA MET A 1 8.13 6.30 7.75
C MET A 1 7.71 4.83 7.61
N TYR A 2 6.74 4.51 6.75
CA TYR A 2 6.18 3.15 6.63
C TYR A 2 7.17 2.11 6.08
N LEU A 3 7.82 2.39 4.95
CA LEU A 3 8.85 1.50 4.39
C LEU A 3 9.98 1.20 5.36
N LYS A 4 10.34 2.14 6.24
CA LYS A 4 11.36 1.94 7.28
C LYS A 4 10.92 0.89 8.30
N LYS A 5 9.68 0.97 8.81
CA LYS A 5 9.14 -0.06 9.73
C LYS A 5 9.04 -1.43 9.06
N LEU A 6 8.60 -1.46 7.79
CA LEU A 6 8.56 -2.70 7.01
C LEU A 6 9.96 -3.32 6.86
N ARG A 7 10.96 -2.54 6.44
CA ARG A 7 12.35 -3.01 6.37
C ARG A 7 12.83 -3.54 7.72
N THR A 8 12.57 -2.83 8.82
CA THR A 8 12.93 -3.28 10.16
C THR A 8 12.30 -4.63 10.51
N ALA A 9 11.02 -4.83 10.17
CA ALA A 9 10.37 -6.12 10.41
C ALA A 9 10.94 -7.23 9.53
N LEU A 10 11.20 -6.95 8.25
CA LEU A 10 11.81 -7.90 7.34
C LEU A 10 13.24 -8.29 7.74
N ARG A 11 14.01 -7.39 8.40
CA ARG A 11 15.33 -7.72 8.99
C ARG A 11 15.26 -8.77 10.09
N GLN A 12 14.09 -8.99 10.70
CA GLN A 12 13.91 -9.98 11.76
C GLN A 12 13.58 -11.37 11.22
N LEU A 13 13.30 -11.48 9.92
CA LEU A 13 13.04 -12.77 9.28
C LEU A 13 14.32 -13.60 9.20
N SER A 14 14.15 -14.90 9.34
CA SER A 14 15.21 -15.86 9.07
C SER A 14 15.57 -15.88 7.57
N GLU A 15 16.75 -16.41 7.26
CA GLU A 15 17.18 -16.59 5.86
C GLU A 15 16.22 -17.49 5.08
N LYS A 16 15.63 -18.49 5.75
CA LYS A 16 14.62 -19.36 5.14
C LYS A 16 13.37 -18.56 4.74
N GLU A 17 12.79 -17.79 5.65
CA GLU A 17 11.60 -17.00 5.40
C GLU A 17 11.84 -15.95 4.30
N THR A 18 13.01 -15.33 4.31
CA THR A 18 13.44 -14.39 3.26
C THR A 18 13.50 -15.06 1.89
N ASN A 19 14.02 -16.29 1.82
CA ASN A 19 14.08 -17.06 0.58
C ASN A 19 12.70 -17.53 0.11
N ASP A 20 11.80 -17.88 1.03
CA ASP A 20 10.43 -18.27 0.71
C ASP A 20 9.67 -17.10 0.08
N ILE A 21 9.77 -15.89 0.66
CA ILE A 21 9.20 -14.66 0.08
C ILE A 21 9.80 -14.37 -1.30
N ALA A 22 11.12 -14.48 -1.46
CA ALA A 22 11.78 -14.22 -2.74
C ALA A 22 11.37 -15.23 -3.83
N LYS A 23 11.08 -16.48 -3.44
CA LYS A 23 10.58 -17.51 -4.36
C LYS A 23 9.17 -17.17 -4.85
N ILE A 24 8.27 -16.78 -3.95
CA ILE A 24 6.91 -16.36 -4.29
C ILE A 24 6.97 -15.11 -5.19
N ALA A 25 7.80 -14.12 -4.85
CA ALA A 25 7.99 -12.93 -5.66
C ALA A 25 8.49 -13.26 -7.07
N ARG A 26 9.41 -14.21 -7.21
CA ARG A 26 9.86 -14.69 -8.53
C ARG A 26 8.72 -15.30 -9.33
N GLU A 27 7.90 -16.15 -8.70
CA GLU A 27 6.77 -16.80 -9.35
C GLU A 27 5.74 -15.77 -9.83
N ASN A 28 5.47 -14.74 -9.02
CA ASN A 28 4.56 -13.66 -9.39
C ASN A 28 5.12 -12.80 -10.54
N LEU A 29 6.40 -12.40 -10.46
CA LEU A 29 7.08 -11.67 -11.54
C LEU A 29 7.12 -12.45 -12.86
N HIS A 30 7.30 -13.78 -12.79
CA HIS A 30 7.33 -14.64 -13.95
C HIS A 30 5.93 -14.77 -14.58
N ARG A 31 4.90 -14.98 -13.76
CA ARG A 31 3.49 -15.06 -14.20
C ARG A 31 3.02 -13.78 -14.87
N GLN A 32 3.51 -12.63 -14.43
CA GLN A 32 3.22 -11.31 -14.99
C GLN A 32 4.11 -10.95 -16.20
N GLU A 33 4.90 -11.91 -16.72
CA GLU A 33 5.84 -11.73 -17.84
C GLU A 33 6.88 -10.62 -17.61
N GLN A 34 7.09 -10.23 -16.35
CA GLN A 34 8.01 -9.17 -16.01
C GLN A 34 9.45 -9.67 -16.03
N ILE A 35 9.72 -10.94 -15.74
CA ILE A 35 11.06 -11.54 -15.79
C ILE A 35 11.07 -12.78 -16.67
N GLY A 36 12.19 -13.05 -17.33
CA GLY A 36 12.37 -14.29 -18.11
C GLY A 36 12.74 -15.50 -17.24
N ASP A 37 12.62 -16.70 -17.82
CA ASP A 37 12.94 -17.98 -17.18
C ASP A 37 14.36 -18.06 -16.61
N SER A 38 15.30 -17.33 -17.20
CA SER A 38 16.71 -17.30 -16.79
C SER A 38 16.94 -16.64 -15.42
N VAL A 39 15.98 -15.87 -14.92
CA VAL A 39 16.11 -15.19 -13.62
C VAL A 39 15.94 -16.20 -12.49
N ARG A 40 17.04 -16.45 -11.78
CA ARG A 40 17.07 -17.38 -10.64
C ARG A 40 16.48 -16.76 -9.38
N ALA A 41 15.91 -17.59 -8.51
CA ALA A 41 15.39 -17.14 -7.21
C ALA A 41 16.45 -16.40 -6.37
N ALA A 42 17.70 -16.85 -6.38
CA ALA A 42 18.81 -16.19 -5.69
C ALA A 42 19.03 -14.73 -6.14
N HIS A 43 18.71 -14.41 -7.40
CA HIS A 43 18.80 -13.04 -7.92
C HIS A 43 17.70 -12.16 -7.31
N VAL A 44 16.48 -12.70 -7.20
CA VAL A 44 15.33 -12.04 -6.56
C VAL A 44 15.57 -11.87 -5.06
N THR A 45 16.18 -12.87 -4.39
CA THR A 45 16.62 -12.77 -3.00
C THR A 45 17.63 -11.64 -2.82
N GLY A 46 18.59 -11.47 -3.72
CA GLY A 46 19.58 -10.40 -3.67
C GLY A 46 18.96 -9.01 -3.70
N TYR A 47 17.93 -8.81 -4.53
CA TYR A 47 17.18 -7.56 -4.58
C TYR A 47 16.27 -7.35 -3.36
N LEU A 48 15.72 -8.41 -2.78
CA LEU A 48 14.94 -8.33 -1.54
C LEU A 48 15.85 -7.92 -0.37
N LYS A 49 17.02 -8.56 -0.23
CA LYS A 49 18.04 -8.16 0.76
C LYS A 49 18.49 -6.70 0.54
N SER A 50 18.73 -6.31 -0.71
CA SER A 50 19.06 -4.91 -1.04
C SER A 50 17.97 -3.92 -0.62
N PHE A 51 16.69 -4.27 -0.84
CA PHE A 51 15.56 -3.46 -0.37
C PHE A 51 15.52 -3.35 1.17
N ILE A 52 15.75 -4.45 1.88
CA ILE A 52 15.79 -4.52 3.34
C ILE A 52 16.92 -3.63 3.91
N ASP A 53 18.08 -3.63 3.25
CA ASP A 53 19.27 -2.89 3.66
C ASP A 53 19.30 -1.43 3.19
N GLU A 54 18.17 -0.90 2.71
CA GLU A 54 18.03 0.49 2.24
C GLU A 54 18.89 0.82 1.00
N ASN A 55 19.37 -0.19 0.29
CA ASN A 55 20.05 -0.04 -0.99
C ASN A 55 19.04 0.16 -2.14
N LYS A 56 19.53 0.60 -3.31
CA LYS A 56 18.71 0.75 -4.51
C LYS A 56 18.07 -0.59 -4.86
N THR A 57 16.73 -0.62 -4.89
CA THR A 57 15.94 -1.70 -5.48
C THR A 57 15.17 -1.17 -6.67
N SER A 58 14.82 -2.03 -7.63
CA SER A 58 13.98 -1.63 -8.76
C SER A 58 12.51 -1.68 -8.37
N VAL A 59 11.74 -0.67 -8.78
CA VAL A 59 10.30 -0.52 -8.49
C VAL A 59 9.53 -1.78 -8.87
N LYS A 60 9.90 -2.41 -9.98
CA LYS A 60 9.29 -3.64 -10.47
C LYS A 60 9.32 -4.79 -9.46
N TYR A 61 10.43 -4.92 -8.73
CA TYR A 61 10.55 -5.95 -7.70
C TYR A 61 9.79 -5.59 -6.43
N LEU A 62 9.57 -4.29 -6.18
CA LEU A 62 8.92 -3.79 -4.97
C LEU A 62 7.46 -4.23 -4.89
N GLU A 63 6.71 -4.10 -5.98
CA GLU A 63 5.30 -4.53 -6.06
C GLU A 63 5.19 -6.05 -5.83
N ALA A 64 6.00 -6.82 -6.55
CA ALA A 64 6.06 -8.27 -6.39
C ALA A 64 6.45 -8.71 -4.97
N TYR A 65 7.30 -7.94 -4.27
CA TYR A 65 7.61 -8.22 -2.87
C TYR A 65 6.43 -8.01 -1.95
N PHE A 66 5.65 -6.96 -2.17
CA PHE A 66 4.47 -6.72 -1.34
C PHE A 66 3.41 -7.79 -1.56
N GLU A 67 3.17 -8.18 -2.82
CA GLU A 67 2.29 -9.31 -3.12
C GLU A 67 2.80 -10.60 -2.48
N ALA A 68 4.10 -10.89 -2.61
CA ALA A 68 4.69 -12.10 -2.05
C ALA A 68 4.67 -12.13 -0.52
N ILE A 69 4.85 -11.00 0.16
CA ILE A 69 4.75 -10.91 1.62
C ILE A 69 3.32 -11.20 2.08
N GLU A 70 2.32 -10.66 1.37
CA GLU A 70 0.91 -10.89 1.70
C GLU A 70 0.49 -12.34 1.42
N GLU A 71 1.03 -12.96 0.37
CA GLU A 71 0.81 -14.38 0.07
C GLU A 71 1.52 -15.30 1.08
N TRP A 72 2.72 -14.92 1.52
CA TRP A 72 3.53 -15.68 2.47
C TRP A 72 2.94 -15.65 3.90
N GLU A 73 2.62 -14.48 4.43
CA GLU A 73 1.90 -14.32 5.70
C GLU A 73 0.84 -13.22 5.54
N PRO A 74 -0.42 -13.59 5.25
CA PRO A 74 -1.51 -12.63 5.11
C PRO A 74 -1.65 -11.72 6.33
N GLY A 75 -1.71 -10.41 6.09
CA GLY A 75 -1.76 -9.42 7.15
C GLY A 75 -0.45 -9.21 7.93
N PHE A 76 0.68 -9.81 7.50
CA PHE A 76 2.01 -9.54 8.07
C PHE A 76 2.26 -8.04 8.17
N VAL A 77 1.95 -7.31 7.11
CA VAL A 77 2.26 -5.90 7.10
C VAL A 77 1.33 -5.07 7.96
N CYS A 78 0.05 -5.46 8.06
CA CYS A 78 -0.86 -4.89 9.04
C CYS A 78 -0.33 -5.09 10.47
N LYS A 79 0.20 -6.29 10.78
CA LYS A 79 0.82 -6.58 12.08
C LYS A 79 2.04 -5.69 12.34
N VAL A 80 2.90 -5.48 11.33
CA VAL A 80 4.07 -4.60 11.43
C VAL A 80 3.70 -3.14 11.69
N PHE A 81 2.59 -2.66 11.12
CA PHE A 81 2.21 -1.26 11.26
C PHE A 81 1.33 -0.94 12.45
N PHE A 82 0.43 -1.86 12.82
CA PHE A 82 -0.62 -1.61 13.82
C PHE A 82 -0.46 -2.44 15.09
N GLY A 83 0.49 -3.40 15.13
CA GLY A 83 0.74 -4.22 16.32
C GLY A 83 -0.30 -5.32 16.57
N GLU A 84 -1.30 -5.47 15.69
CA GLU A 84 -2.37 -6.46 15.82
C GLU A 84 -2.39 -7.42 14.61
N ARG A 85 -2.71 -8.70 14.86
CA ARG A 85 -3.06 -9.64 13.78
C ARG A 85 -4.44 -9.26 13.25
N VAL A 86 -4.46 -8.44 12.21
CA VAL A 86 -5.70 -8.05 11.55
C VAL A 86 -6.27 -9.27 10.83
N ARG A 87 -7.50 -9.68 11.18
CA ARG A 87 -8.17 -10.83 10.57
C ARG A 87 -8.26 -10.65 9.04
N SER A 88 -7.74 -11.65 8.33
CA SER A 88 -7.70 -12.05 6.91
C SER A 88 -8.48 -11.32 5.79
N SER A 89 -8.96 -10.10 5.98
CA SER A 89 -9.61 -9.28 4.94
C SER A 89 -8.89 -7.94 4.70
N ASN A 90 -7.73 -7.73 5.32
CA ASN A 90 -6.97 -6.48 5.24
C ASN A 90 -5.65 -6.70 4.51
N THR A 91 -5.75 -6.75 3.19
CA THR A 91 -4.61 -6.84 2.27
C THR A 91 -3.80 -5.54 2.25
N TRP A 92 -2.63 -5.59 1.61
CA TRP A 92 -1.80 -4.41 1.35
C TRP A 92 -2.55 -3.27 0.64
N HIS A 93 -3.50 -3.59 -0.23
CA HIS A 93 -4.42 -2.63 -0.84
C HIS A 93 -5.25 -1.87 0.21
N ASN A 94 -5.78 -2.57 1.22
CA ASN A 94 -6.48 -1.95 2.34
C ASN A 94 -5.55 -1.16 3.26
N LEU A 95 -4.25 -1.46 3.28
CA LEU A 95 -3.25 -0.67 3.99
C LEU A 95 -2.86 0.60 3.23
N LEU A 96 -2.71 0.53 1.91
CA LEU A 96 -2.62 1.71 1.04
C LEU A 96 -3.84 2.59 1.25
N ILE A 97 -5.04 2.03 1.19
CA ILE A 97 -6.29 2.74 1.48
C ILE A 97 -6.31 3.30 2.91
N LYS A 98 -5.91 2.56 3.96
CA LYS A 98 -5.89 3.05 5.35
C LYS A 98 -4.83 4.12 5.60
N VAL A 99 -3.67 4.02 4.95
CA VAL A 99 -2.58 5.01 5.07
C VAL A 99 -2.92 6.26 4.25
N THR A 100 -3.74 6.15 3.19
CA THR A 100 -4.22 7.30 2.40
C THR A 100 -5.57 7.85 2.84
N ASN A 101 -6.41 7.08 3.55
CA ASN A 101 -7.72 7.50 4.07
C ASN A 101 -7.78 7.36 5.59
N ASP A 102 -7.47 8.46 6.27
CA ASP A 102 -7.40 8.48 7.73
C ASP A 102 -8.76 8.74 8.43
N VAL A 103 -9.90 8.48 7.79
CA VAL A 103 -11.18 8.17 8.47
C VAL A 103 -12.09 7.35 7.55
N PRO A 104 -12.32 6.04 7.78
CA PRO A 104 -13.34 5.31 7.06
C PRO A 104 -14.72 5.84 7.44
N SER A 105 -15.47 6.34 6.46
CA SER A 105 -16.88 6.70 6.65
C SER A 105 -17.67 5.46 7.06
N LYS A 106 -18.26 5.48 8.26
CA LYS A 106 -19.10 4.39 8.79
C LYS A 106 -20.26 4.05 7.85
N THR A 107 -20.71 5.03 7.06
CA THR A 107 -21.83 4.90 6.12
C THR A 107 -21.42 4.32 4.77
N LEU A 108 -20.15 4.49 4.37
CA LEU A 108 -19.67 4.05 3.06
C LEU A 108 -19.02 2.66 3.08
N VAL A 109 -18.81 2.07 4.26
CA VAL A 109 -18.10 0.78 4.42
C VAL A 109 -18.78 -0.37 3.67
N ASP A 110 -20.12 -0.34 3.58
CA ASP A 110 -20.91 -1.37 2.92
C ASP A 110 -20.83 -1.31 1.38
N TYR A 111 -20.36 -0.18 0.83
CA TYR A 111 -20.26 0.03 -0.61
C TYR A 111 -18.83 -0.11 -1.15
N LYS A 112 -17.89 -0.57 -0.33
CA LYS A 112 -16.47 -0.69 -0.68
C LYS A 112 -16.21 -1.55 -1.93
N ASP A 113 -17.09 -2.52 -2.21
CA ASP A 113 -16.98 -3.45 -3.33
C ASP A 113 -17.83 -3.02 -4.55
N ASN A 114 -18.45 -1.84 -4.51
CA ASN A 114 -19.20 -1.28 -5.63
C ASN A 114 -18.32 -0.32 -6.43
N ASP A 115 -17.68 -0.86 -7.48
CA ASP A 115 -16.72 -0.12 -8.32
C ASP A 115 -17.28 1.16 -8.94
N ILE A 116 -18.56 1.14 -9.33
CA ILE A 116 -19.23 2.31 -9.92
C ILE A 116 -19.33 3.41 -8.87
N LEU A 117 -19.85 3.09 -7.69
CA LEU A 117 -20.01 4.06 -6.62
C LEU A 117 -18.66 4.59 -6.13
N MET A 118 -17.65 3.73 -6.05
CA MET A 118 -16.29 4.13 -5.68
C MET A 118 -15.65 5.05 -6.72
N THR A 119 -15.94 4.85 -8.00
CA THR A 119 -15.47 5.71 -9.10
C THR A 119 -16.12 7.09 -9.03
N GLU A 120 -17.43 7.15 -8.81
CA GLU A 120 -18.17 8.41 -8.62
C GLU A 120 -17.68 9.17 -7.38
N LEU A 121 -17.45 8.48 -6.26
CA LEU A 121 -16.93 9.07 -5.04
C LEU A 121 -15.53 9.68 -5.23
N LYS A 122 -14.64 8.96 -5.92
CA LYS A 122 -13.29 9.46 -6.26
C LYS A 122 -13.36 10.69 -7.15
N THR A 123 -14.24 10.65 -8.17
CA THR A 123 -14.44 11.76 -9.10
C THR A 123 -14.94 13.01 -8.37
N LEU A 124 -15.95 12.84 -7.50
CA LEU A 124 -16.47 13.91 -6.66
C LEU A 124 -15.39 14.50 -5.74
N PHE A 125 -14.61 13.65 -5.08
CA PHE A 125 -13.54 14.09 -4.18
C PHE A 125 -12.47 14.90 -4.92
N ILE A 126 -11.98 14.39 -6.06
CA ILE A 126 -10.98 15.09 -6.89
C ILE A 126 -11.54 16.43 -7.35
N THR A 127 -12.77 16.46 -7.87
CA THR A 127 -13.42 17.68 -8.34
C THR A 127 -13.52 18.73 -7.23
N LEU A 128 -13.90 18.32 -6.01
CA LEU A 128 -13.97 19.21 -4.86
C LEU A 128 -12.58 19.74 -4.48
N VAL A 129 -11.57 18.86 -4.43
CA VAL A 129 -10.20 19.25 -4.10
C VAL A 129 -9.66 20.23 -5.14
N GLU A 130 -9.75 19.92 -6.43
CA GLU A 130 -9.28 20.77 -7.53
C GLU A 130 -9.96 22.14 -7.52
N SER A 131 -11.25 22.21 -7.18
CA SER A 131 -11.97 23.48 -7.07
C SER A 131 -11.52 24.37 -5.90
N CYS A 132 -10.81 23.78 -4.92
CA CYS A 132 -10.31 24.49 -3.74
C CYS A 132 -8.82 24.85 -3.84
N VAL A 133 -8.09 24.30 -4.81
CA VAL A 133 -6.65 24.55 -4.97
C VAL A 133 -6.45 25.89 -5.67
N SER A 134 -5.61 26.71 -5.06
CA SER A 134 -5.10 27.96 -5.63
C SER A 134 -3.57 27.92 -5.64
N ASP A 135 -2.95 28.90 -6.30
CA ASP A 135 -1.50 29.06 -6.30
C ASP A 135 -0.94 29.46 -4.92
N ASP A 136 -1.81 29.89 -3.99
CA ASP A 136 -1.47 30.19 -2.60
C ASP A 136 -1.85 29.00 -1.67
N PRO A 137 -0.86 28.39 -1.00
CA PRO A 137 -1.11 27.32 -0.03
C PRO A 137 -2.05 27.73 1.12
N ASP A 138 -1.99 28.99 1.60
CA ASP A 138 -2.80 29.45 2.72
C ASP A 138 -4.27 29.63 2.31
N GLU A 139 -4.52 30.15 1.10
CA GLU A 139 -5.85 30.24 0.51
C GLU A 139 -6.47 28.86 0.28
N THR A 140 -5.66 27.91 -0.19
CA THR A 140 -6.06 26.50 -0.36
C THR A 140 -6.49 25.89 0.99
N ILE A 141 -5.69 26.07 2.04
CA ILE A 141 -6.00 25.58 3.40
C ILE A 141 -7.30 26.24 3.93
N GLN A 142 -7.47 27.54 3.73
CA GLN A 142 -8.64 28.27 4.19
C GLN A 142 -9.91 27.83 3.45
N THR A 143 -9.79 27.52 2.16
CA THR A 143 -10.90 27.01 1.35
C THR A 143 -11.31 25.62 1.80
N PHE A 144 -10.37 24.71 2.07
CA PHE A 144 -10.67 23.41 2.66
C PHE A 144 -11.38 23.51 4.01
N ARG A 145 -10.93 24.40 4.90
CA ARG A 145 -11.59 24.62 6.19
C ARG A 145 -13.02 25.13 6.02
N THR A 146 -13.23 26.05 5.07
CA THR A 146 -14.56 26.59 4.76
C THR A 146 -15.49 25.50 4.24
N LEU A 147 -15.01 24.67 3.31
CA LEU A 147 -15.77 23.56 2.75
C LEU A 147 -16.15 22.55 3.83
N ASN A 148 -15.20 22.15 4.69
CA ASN A 148 -15.47 21.24 5.80
C ASN A 148 -16.54 21.82 6.75
N ASN A 149 -16.43 23.10 7.11
CA ASN A 149 -17.41 23.78 7.96
C ASN A 149 -18.82 23.82 7.34
N VAL A 150 -18.94 23.95 6.01
CA VAL A 150 -20.24 23.92 5.32
C VAL A 150 -20.83 22.50 5.33
N LEU A 151 -20.00 21.49 5.13
CA LEU A 151 -20.42 20.09 5.06
C LEU A 151 -20.74 19.50 6.44
N GLU A 152 -20.07 19.95 7.51
CA GLU A 152 -20.32 19.53 8.90
C GLU A 152 -21.59 20.14 9.51
N ARG A 153 -22.14 21.22 8.94
CA ARG A 153 -23.37 21.90 9.42
C ARG A 153 -24.67 21.19 9.01
N ARG A 154 -24.61 19.93 8.59
CA ARG A 154 -25.78 19.11 8.21
C ARG A 154 -26.05 18.01 9.22
#